data_AF-A0A838MU82-F1
#
_entry.id   AF-A0A838MU82-F1
#
_cell.length_a   1.000
_cell.length_b   1.000
_cell.length_c   1.000
_cell.angle_alpha   90.00
_cell.angle_beta   90.00
_cell.angle_gamma   90.00
#
_symmetry.space_group_name_H-M   'P 1'
#
loop_
_entity.id
_entity.type
_entity.pdbx_description
1 polymer ?
#
loop_
_entity_poly.entity_id
_entity_poly.type
_entity_poly.pdbx_seq_one_letter_code
_entity_poly.pdbx_strand_id
1 'polypeptide(L)'
;MIGSTADAVGHAVVRLRRLISLVFLTQLFVCGAFVVAHAIPDLSKWEGRPVSAVEVVLEGVPRDAAAEAELRSLLTVAPNINFSAVQVRESLQALFGSGRVANARVEAIEAGGGAGGPVRLRFVVRPQVRVGDVDIEFVVRPQVRLVSVDELRARLNLLE
;
A
#
# COMPACT_ATOMS: atom_id res chain seq x y z
N MET A 1 -15.25 -27.63 -57.66
CA MET A 1 -15.70 -27.67 -56.25
C MET A 1 -14.78 -26.76 -55.43
N ILE A 2 -15.05 -25.44 -55.42
CA ILE A 2 -14.21 -24.40 -54.76
C ILE A 2 -15.16 -23.56 -53.89
N GLY A 3 -15.73 -24.14 -52.83
CA GLY A 3 -16.75 -23.47 -52.02
C GLY A 3 -16.70 -23.75 -50.52
N SER A 4 -15.77 -24.59 -50.04
CA SER A 4 -15.82 -25.09 -48.66
C SER A 4 -14.93 -24.33 -47.66
N THR A 5 -14.09 -23.39 -48.10
CA THR A 5 -13.11 -22.71 -47.24
C THR A 5 -13.53 -21.30 -46.78
N ALA A 6 -14.53 -20.68 -47.42
CA ALA A 6 -14.99 -19.34 -47.07
C ALA A 6 -15.85 -19.33 -45.79
N ASP A 7 -16.71 -20.33 -45.60
CA ASP A 7 -17.66 -20.39 -44.48
C ASP A 7 -16.97 -20.68 -43.13
N ALA A 8 -15.87 -21.44 -43.15
CA ALA A 8 -15.11 -21.78 -41.95
C ALA A 8 -14.42 -20.55 -41.31
N VAL A 9 -13.96 -19.60 -42.14
CA VAL A 9 -13.29 -18.38 -41.69
C VAL A 9 -14.28 -17.44 -40.98
N GLY A 10 -15.51 -17.33 -41.49
CA GLY A 10 -16.56 -16.49 -40.88
C GLY A 10 -16.93 -16.92 -39.46
N HIS A 11 -17.10 -18.23 -39.23
CA HIS A 11 -17.42 -18.74 -37.90
C HIS A 11 -16.27 -18.59 -36.90
N ALA A 12 -15.01 -18.68 -37.34
CA ALA A 12 -13.84 -18.49 -36.49
C ALA A 12 -13.71 -17.03 -36.01
N VAL A 13 -13.93 -16.06 -36.90
CA VAL A 13 -13.85 -14.62 -36.56
C VAL A 13 -14.96 -14.21 -35.58
N VAL A 14 -16.18 -14.74 -35.74
CA VAL A 14 -17.30 -14.46 -34.82
C VAL A 14 -17.06 -15.07 -33.42
N ARG A 15 -16.45 -16.25 -33.33
CA ARG A 15 -16.10 -16.89 -32.06
C ARG A 15 -14.99 -16.14 -31.33
N LEU A 16 -13.97 -15.67 -32.06
CA LEU A 16 -12.88 -14.89 -31.51
C LEU A 16 -13.34 -13.52 -30.98
N ARG A 17 -14.22 -12.82 -31.71
CA ARG A 17 -14.79 -11.53 -31.28
C ARG A 17 -15.68 -11.66 -30.04
N ARG A 18 -16.40 -12.79 -29.89
CA ARG A 18 -17.21 -13.09 -28.71
C ARG A 18 -16.34 -13.41 -27.49
N LEU A 19 -15.25 -14.15 -27.66
CA LEU A 19 -14.30 -14.46 -26.58
C LEU A 19 -13.58 -13.20 -26.09
N ILE A 20 -13.12 -12.34 -26.99
CA ILE A 20 -12.47 -11.06 -26.62
C ILE A 20 -13.45 -10.16 -25.86
N SER A 21 -14.71 -10.07 -26.32
CA SER A 21 -15.75 -9.30 -25.63
C SER A 21 -16.02 -9.84 -24.22
N LEU A 22 -16.06 -11.17 -24.04
CA LEU A 22 -16.29 -11.80 -22.74
C LEU A 22 -15.12 -11.56 -21.77
N VAL A 23 -13.87 -11.60 -22.24
CA VAL A 23 -12.67 -11.30 -21.44
C VAL A 23 -12.65 -9.82 -21.04
N PHE A 24 -12.98 -8.90 -21.95
CA PHE A 24 -13.06 -7.48 -21.61
C PHE A 24 -14.19 -7.19 -20.61
N LEU A 25 -15.33 -7.87 -20.73
CA LEU A 25 -16.48 -7.71 -19.82
C LEU A 25 -16.17 -8.24 -18.41
N THR A 26 -15.47 -9.38 -18.30
CA THR A 26 -15.05 -9.92 -16.99
C THR A 26 -13.96 -9.06 -16.34
N GLN A 27 -13.05 -8.50 -17.13
CA GLN A 27 -11.98 -7.63 -16.60
C GLN A 27 -12.53 -6.29 -16.08
N LEU A 28 -13.59 -5.76 -16.71
CA LEU A 28 -14.30 -4.58 -16.20
C LEU A 28 -15.01 -4.87 -14.87
N PHE A 29 -15.53 -6.08 -14.69
CA PHE A 29 -16.25 -6.50 -13.48
C PHE A 29 -15.31 -6.70 -12.28
N VAL A 30 -14.10 -7.24 -12.49
CA VAL A 30 -13.10 -7.45 -11.43
C VAL A 30 -12.50 -6.12 -10.94
N CYS A 31 -12.39 -5.10 -11.80
CA CYS A 31 -11.85 -3.79 -11.41
C CYS A 31 -12.86 -2.93 -10.60
N GLY A 32 -14.18 -3.17 -10.77
CA GLY A 32 -15.22 -2.40 -10.06
C GLY A 32 -15.41 -2.77 -8.59
N ALA A 33 -14.96 -3.95 -8.16
CA ALA A 33 -15.22 -4.47 -6.82
C ALA A 33 -14.21 -3.98 -5.74
N PHE A 34 -13.14 -3.28 -6.12
CA PHE A 34 -12.11 -2.79 -5.19
C PHE A 34 -12.25 -1.31 -4.79
N VAL A 35 -13.44 -0.72 -4.93
CA VAL A 35 -13.73 0.53 -4.24
C VAL A 35 -14.05 0.19 -2.78
N VAL A 36 -13.00 0.00 -1.98
CA VAL A 36 -13.12 0.03 -0.52
C VAL A 36 -13.61 1.43 -0.19
N ALA A 37 -14.91 1.54 0.10
CA ALA A 37 -15.53 2.73 0.62
C ALA A 37 -14.86 3.09 1.95
N HIS A 38 -13.79 3.87 1.89
CA HIS A 38 -13.25 4.54 3.05
C HIS A 38 -14.31 5.57 3.42
N ALA A 39 -15.17 5.21 4.38
CA ALA A 39 -16.06 6.15 5.01
C ALA A 39 -15.22 7.35 5.48
N ILE A 40 -15.36 8.48 4.79
CA ILE A 40 -14.69 9.72 5.18
C ILE A 40 -15.20 10.03 6.58
N PRO A 41 -14.34 10.06 7.61
CA PRO A 41 -14.80 10.39 8.95
C PRO A 41 -15.40 11.79 8.92
N ASP A 42 -16.69 11.91 9.22
CA ASP A 42 -17.34 13.22 9.33
C ASP A 42 -16.84 13.91 10.61
N LEU A 43 -15.80 14.70 10.42
CA LEU A 43 -15.15 15.50 11.44
C LEU A 43 -15.84 16.86 11.63
N SER A 44 -16.79 17.22 10.77
CA SER A 44 -17.47 18.53 10.76
C SER A 44 -18.21 18.79 12.07
N LYS A 45 -18.71 17.73 12.73
CA LYS A 45 -19.37 17.81 14.04
C LYS A 45 -18.47 18.28 15.19
N TRP A 46 -17.15 18.31 14.98
CA TRP A 46 -16.18 18.73 15.97
C TRP A 46 -15.62 20.14 15.74
N GLU A 47 -15.94 20.75 14.59
CA GLU A 47 -15.40 22.05 14.20
C GLU A 47 -15.64 23.12 15.27
N GLY A 48 -14.58 23.86 15.63
CA GLY A 48 -14.65 24.94 16.61
C GLY A 48 -14.68 24.51 18.08
N ARG A 49 -14.78 23.22 18.41
CA ARG A 49 -14.75 22.74 19.81
C ARG A 49 -13.32 22.79 20.38
N PRO A 50 -13.12 23.10 21.67
CA PRO A 50 -11.78 23.13 22.26
C PRO A 50 -11.18 21.72 22.36
N VAL A 51 -9.91 21.58 21.96
CA VAL A 51 -9.16 20.32 22.09
C VAL A 51 -8.59 20.21 23.49
N SER A 52 -9.03 19.21 24.25
CA SER A 52 -8.54 18.94 25.62
C SER A 52 -7.16 18.26 25.62
N ALA A 53 -6.97 17.28 24.74
CA ALA A 53 -5.77 16.46 24.70
C ALA A 53 -5.56 15.89 23.31
N VAL A 54 -4.28 15.75 22.95
CA VAL A 54 -3.81 15.11 21.72
C VAL A 54 -2.91 13.95 22.12
N GLU A 55 -3.29 12.75 21.75
CA GLU A 55 -2.58 11.51 22.02
C GLU A 55 -2.14 10.87 20.70
N VAL A 56 -0.93 10.30 20.69
CA VAL A 56 -0.42 9.48 19.59
C VAL A 56 -0.27 8.05 20.11
N VAL A 57 -0.80 7.07 19.38
CA VAL A 57 -0.74 5.66 19.74
C VAL A 57 -0.22 4.88 18.55
N LEU A 58 0.82 4.08 18.79
CA LEU A 58 1.38 3.18 17.78
C LEU A 58 0.52 1.90 17.67
N GLU A 59 0.14 1.55 16.44
CA GLU A 59 -0.58 0.31 16.13
C GLU A 59 0.37 -0.76 15.61
N GLY A 60 0.25 -1.97 16.16
CA GLY A 60 1.01 -3.14 15.68
C GLY A 60 2.45 -3.20 16.18
N VAL A 61 2.86 -2.29 17.06
CA VAL A 61 4.20 -2.23 17.67
C VAL A 61 4.05 -1.98 19.18
N PRO A 62 4.95 -2.49 20.04
CA PRO A 62 4.99 -2.12 21.45
C PRO A 62 5.05 -0.60 21.63
N ARG A 63 4.50 -0.11 22.75
CA ARG A 63 4.57 1.33 23.07
C ARG A 63 6.02 1.77 23.20
N ASP A 64 6.36 2.81 22.46
CA ASP A 64 7.66 3.47 22.49
C ASP A 64 7.42 4.98 22.69
N ALA A 65 7.69 5.45 23.90
CA ALA A 65 7.47 6.84 24.27
C ALA A 65 8.34 7.83 23.48
N ALA A 66 9.53 7.41 23.03
CA ALA A 66 10.40 8.26 22.23
C ALA A 66 9.83 8.45 20.83
N ALA A 67 9.46 7.35 20.16
CA ALA A 67 8.82 7.40 18.85
C ALA A 67 7.46 8.14 18.89
N GLU A 68 6.65 7.92 19.93
CA GLU A 68 5.39 8.64 20.12
C GLU A 68 5.61 10.15 20.30
N ALA A 69 6.61 10.57 21.09
CA ALA A 69 6.94 11.98 21.28
C ALA A 69 7.45 12.65 20.00
N GLU A 70 8.30 11.95 19.24
CA GLU A 70 8.78 12.43 17.94
C GLU A 70 7.64 12.62 16.95
N LEU A 71 6.75 11.63 16.80
CA LEU A 71 5.59 11.74 15.91
C LEU A 71 4.63 12.83 16.38
N ARG A 72 4.45 12.98 17.69
CA ARG A 72 3.63 14.05 18.27
C ARG A 72 4.19 15.45 17.95
N SER A 73 5.51 15.59 17.86
CA SER A 73 6.16 16.87 17.50
C SER A 73 5.89 17.30 16.04
N LEU A 74 5.51 16.36 15.18
CA LEU A 74 5.16 16.63 13.78
C LEU A 74 3.71 17.11 13.62
N LEU A 75 2.89 17.02 14.66
CA LEU A 75 1.48 17.42 14.60
C LEU A 75 1.35 18.93 14.71
N THR A 76 0.58 19.53 13.81
CA THR A 76 0.22 20.95 13.86
C THR A 76 -0.85 21.20 14.94
N VAL A 77 -1.65 20.19 15.27
CA VAL A 77 -2.70 20.27 16.29
C VAL A 77 -2.11 20.12 17.70
N ALA A 78 -2.41 21.09 18.56
CA ALA A 78 -1.97 21.13 19.95
C ALA A 78 -3.17 21.11 20.92
N PRO A 79 -2.97 20.77 22.22
CA PRO A 79 -3.97 20.97 23.24
C PRO A 79 -4.33 22.45 23.41
N ASN A 80 -5.54 22.74 23.89
CA ASN A 80 -6.09 24.08 24.18
C ASN A 80 -6.32 24.97 22.95
N ILE A 81 -6.30 24.43 21.74
CA ILE A 81 -6.72 25.14 20.53
C ILE A 81 -8.10 24.65 20.09
N ASN A 82 -8.80 25.44 19.28
CA ASN A 82 -10.05 25.00 18.67
C ASN A 82 -9.76 23.94 17.60
N PHE A 83 -10.56 22.88 17.61
CA PHE A 83 -10.52 21.83 16.62
C PHE A 83 -10.80 22.43 15.24
N SER A 84 -9.94 22.10 14.29
CA SER A 84 -10.19 22.35 12.87
C SER A 84 -9.83 21.14 12.03
N ALA A 85 -10.76 20.73 11.15
CA ALA A 85 -10.53 19.66 10.19
C ALA A 85 -9.33 19.93 9.28
N VAL A 86 -9.04 21.20 8.98
CA VAL A 86 -7.88 21.61 8.19
C VAL A 86 -6.59 21.27 8.93
N GLN A 87 -6.46 21.66 10.20
CA GLN A 87 -5.25 21.39 10.98
C GLN A 87 -5.02 19.89 11.19
N VAL A 88 -6.09 19.11 11.34
CA VAL A 88 -6.02 17.65 11.42
C VAL A 88 -5.51 17.04 10.12
N ARG A 89 -6.01 17.51 8.97
CA ARG A 89 -5.52 17.10 7.65
C ARG A 89 -4.04 17.43 7.47
N GLU A 90 -3.63 18.66 7.79
CA GLU A 90 -2.23 19.08 7.72
C GLU A 90 -1.34 18.22 8.61
N SER A 91 -1.81 17.89 9.82
CA SER A 91 -1.06 17.00 10.73
C SER A 91 -0.92 15.58 10.18
N LEU A 92 -1.98 15.01 9.59
CA LEU A 92 -1.90 13.72 8.91
C LEU A 92 -0.93 13.79 7.71
N GLN A 93 -0.98 14.87 6.93
CA GLN A 93 -0.07 15.08 5.81
C GLN A 93 1.39 15.21 6.26
N ALA A 94 1.66 15.92 7.36
CA ALA A 94 2.99 16.01 7.96
C ALA A 94 3.49 14.64 8.46
N LEU A 95 2.61 13.85 9.08
CA LEU A 95 2.94 12.48 9.50
C LEU A 95 3.33 11.59 8.31
N PHE A 96 2.56 11.61 7.22
CA PHE A 96 2.90 10.86 6.01
C PHE A 96 4.15 11.42 5.31
N GLY A 97 4.29 12.74 5.25
CA GLY A 97 5.44 13.43 4.68
C GLY A 97 6.76 13.11 5.39
N SER A 98 6.71 12.68 6.65
CA SER A 98 7.90 12.21 7.38
C SER A 98 8.53 10.92 6.80
N GLY A 99 7.77 10.15 5.99
CA GLY A 99 8.20 8.84 5.50
C GLY A 99 8.43 7.80 6.60
N ARG A 100 7.87 8.02 7.80
CA ARG A 100 7.97 7.09 8.94
C ARG A 100 6.69 6.28 9.17
N VAL A 101 5.61 6.66 8.50
CA VAL A 101 4.26 6.19 8.77
C VAL A 101 3.73 5.48 7.53
N ALA A 102 3.33 4.22 7.69
CA ALA A 102 2.66 3.47 6.63
C ALA A 102 1.16 3.77 6.58
N ASN A 103 0.54 4.00 7.74
CA ASN A 103 -0.85 4.39 7.83
C ASN A 103 -1.08 5.25 9.08
N ALA A 104 -1.95 6.24 9.01
CA ALA A 104 -2.38 7.04 10.15
C ALA A 104 -3.88 7.33 10.04
N ARG A 105 -4.57 7.25 11.16
CA ARG A 105 -5.96 7.71 11.32
C ARG A 105 -6.10 8.56 12.57
N VAL A 106 -7.16 9.35 12.59
CA VAL A 106 -7.53 10.18 13.74
C VAL A 106 -8.87 9.73 14.28
N GLU A 107 -8.96 9.64 15.59
CA GLU A 107 -10.18 9.33 16.33
C GLU A 107 -10.48 10.51 17.25
N ALA A 108 -11.66 11.10 17.08
CA ALA A 108 -12.16 12.17 17.93
C ALA A 108 -13.10 11.59 18.99
N ILE A 109 -12.79 11.86 20.25
CA ILE A 109 -13.48 11.33 21.42
C ILE A 109 -14.00 12.50 22.25
N GLU A 110 -15.23 12.41 22.76
CA GLU A 110 -15.76 13.44 23.67
C GLU A 110 -15.00 13.39 25.00
N ALA A 111 -14.42 14.52 25.40
CA ALA A 111 -13.86 14.71 26.71
C ALA A 111 -14.93 15.36 27.60
N GLY A 112 -15.50 14.57 28.51
CA GLY A 112 -16.65 14.97 29.33
C GLY A 112 -17.95 14.51 28.67
N GLY A 113 -18.77 13.76 29.41
CA GLY A 113 -19.89 12.95 28.91
C GLY A 113 -21.12 13.70 28.40
N GLY A 114 -20.94 14.82 27.69
CA GLY A 114 -22.02 15.60 27.09
C GLY A 114 -21.69 16.08 25.68
N ALA A 115 -22.73 16.11 24.83
CA ALA A 115 -22.66 16.64 23.48
C ALA A 115 -22.22 18.12 23.53
N GLY A 116 -21.11 18.45 22.86
CA GLY A 116 -20.56 19.80 22.80
C GLY A 116 -19.40 20.09 23.79
N GLY A 117 -18.99 19.13 24.61
CA GLY A 117 -17.80 19.25 25.47
C GLY A 117 -16.47 19.38 24.70
N PRO A 118 -15.34 19.55 25.38
CA PRO A 118 -14.04 19.51 24.73
C PRO A 118 -13.80 18.16 24.03
N VAL A 119 -12.91 18.16 23.04
CA VAL A 119 -12.61 16.99 22.21
C VAL A 119 -11.23 16.47 22.58
N ARG A 120 -11.09 15.15 22.69
CA ARG A 120 -9.80 14.48 22.74
C ARG A 120 -9.51 13.88 21.38
N LEU A 121 -8.32 14.15 20.85
CA LEU A 121 -7.86 13.59 19.59
C LEU A 121 -6.87 12.49 19.85
N ARG A 122 -7.12 11.33 19.24
CA ARG A 122 -6.21 10.19 19.26
C ARG A 122 -5.76 9.88 17.85
N PHE A 123 -4.48 10.09 17.57
CA PHE A 123 -3.85 9.69 16.33
C PHE A 123 -3.36 8.25 16.48
N VAL A 124 -3.95 7.34 15.71
CA VAL A 124 -3.51 5.95 15.67
C VAL A 124 -2.63 5.78 14.44
N VAL A 125 -1.35 5.50 14.69
CA VAL A 125 -0.30 5.51 13.68
C VAL A 125 0.28 4.11 13.55
N ARG A 126 0.26 3.57 12.33
CA ARG A 126 1.00 2.37 11.96
C ARG A 126 2.35 2.77 11.37
N PRO A 127 3.46 2.50 12.07
CA PRO A 127 4.78 2.86 11.57
C PRO A 127 5.12 2.06 10.30
N GLN A 128 5.95 2.65 9.45
CA GLN A 128 6.48 1.99 8.26
C GLN A 128 7.59 1.02 8.65
N VAL A 129 7.53 -0.21 8.13
CA VAL A 129 8.63 -1.18 8.26
C VAL A 129 9.81 -0.64 7.45
N ARG A 130 10.93 -0.38 8.12
CA ARG A 130 12.17 0.06 7.49
C ARG A 130 13.10 -1.13 7.33
N VAL A 131 13.70 -1.25 6.15
CA VAL A 131 14.75 -2.24 5.92
C VAL A 131 15.99 -1.76 6.64
N GLY A 132 16.43 -2.51 7.65
CA GLY A 132 17.62 -2.18 8.45
C GLY A 132 18.92 -2.50 7.71
N ASP A 133 18.94 -3.61 6.98
CA ASP A 133 20.09 -4.06 6.21
C ASP A 133 19.64 -4.81 4.95
N VAL A 134 20.43 -4.73 3.89
CA VAL A 134 20.21 -5.44 2.63
C VAL A 134 21.45 -6.26 2.33
N ASP A 135 21.39 -7.56 2.61
CA ASP A 135 22.44 -8.49 2.22
C ASP A 135 22.17 -9.01 0.80
N ILE A 136 23.19 -8.96 -0.05
CA ILE A 136 23.14 -9.45 -1.43
C ILE A 136 24.08 -10.65 -1.51
N GLU A 137 23.50 -11.84 -1.36
CA GLU A 137 24.24 -13.08 -1.55
C GLU A 137 24.36 -13.39 -3.06
N PHE A 138 25.58 -13.29 -3.57
CA PHE A 138 25.89 -13.77 -4.92
C PHE A 138 26.05 -15.29 -4.88
N VAL A 139 24.98 -16.01 -5.23
CA VAL A 139 25.06 -17.45 -5.49
C VAL A 139 25.88 -17.66 -6.76
N VAL A 140 27.19 -17.87 -6.60
CA VAL A 140 28.06 -18.35 -7.66
C VAL A 140 27.54 -19.72 -8.06
N ARG A 141 26.81 -19.81 -9.18
CA ARG A 141 26.51 -21.10 -9.80
C ARG A 141 27.84 -21.83 -9.97
N PRO A 142 27.92 -23.15 -9.66
CA PRO A 142 29.15 -23.90 -9.85
C PRO A 142 29.65 -23.62 -11.26
N GLN A 143 30.88 -23.12 -11.33
CA GLN A 143 31.51 -22.76 -12.60
C GLN A 143 31.25 -23.89 -13.57
N VAL A 144 30.66 -23.57 -14.72
CA VAL A 144 30.71 -24.48 -15.87
C VAL A 144 32.17 -24.90 -15.96
N ARG A 145 32.46 -26.17 -15.67
CA ARG A 145 33.82 -26.69 -15.69
C ARG A 145 34.37 -26.35 -17.06
N LEU A 146 35.25 -25.34 -17.13
CA LEU A 146 35.78 -24.85 -18.39
C LEU A 146 36.56 -26.02 -18.97
N VAL A 147 35.99 -26.68 -19.98
CA VAL A 147 36.61 -27.84 -20.60
C VAL A 147 37.88 -27.34 -21.29
N SER A 148 39.03 -27.81 -20.82
CA SER A 148 40.31 -27.39 -21.41
C SER A 148 40.42 -27.90 -22.84
N VAL A 149 41.23 -27.22 -23.65
CA VAL A 149 41.50 -27.64 -25.04
C VAL A 149 42.04 -29.07 -25.11
N ASP A 150 42.83 -29.46 -24.10
CA ASP A 150 43.37 -30.82 -24.00
C ASP A 150 42.28 -31.85 -23.68
N GLU A 151 41.30 -31.49 -22.85
CA GLU A 151 40.16 -32.36 -22.55
C GLU A 151 39.22 -32.49 -23.77
N LEU A 152 39.05 -31.44 -24.56
CA LEU A 152 38.35 -31.51 -25.84
C LEU A 152 39.08 -32.42 -26.84
N ARG A 153 40.40 -32.33 -26.92
CA ARG A 153 41.22 -33.18 -27.80
C ARG A 153 41.17 -34.65 -27.39
N ALA A 154 41.23 -34.93 -26.09
CA ALA A 154 41.13 -36.29 -25.56
C ALA A 154 39.78 -36.95 -25.89
N ARG A 155 38.68 -36.18 -25.86
CA ARG A 155 37.35 -36.69 -26.24
C ARG A 155 37.19 -36.92 -27.73
N LEU A 156 37.85 -36.12 -28.56
CA LEU A 156 37.81 -36.28 -30.02
C LEU A 156 38.49 -37.59 -30.47
N ASN A 157 39.64 -37.92 -29.87
CA ASN A 157 40.37 -39.16 -30.16
C ASN A 157 39.64 -40.44 -29.74
N LEU A 158 38.58 -40.35 -28.92
CA LEU A 158 37.76 -41.50 -28.52
C LEU A 158 36.61 -41.80 -29.49
N LEU A 159 36.37 -40.93 -30.47
CA LEU A 159 35.30 -41.05 -31.47
C LEU A 159 35.80 -41.54 -32.84
N GLU A 160 37.11 -41.72 -32.99
CA GLU A 160 37.76 -42.36 -34.15
C GLU A 160 38.18 -43.80 -33.78
#